data_AF-A0A963GN52-F1
#
_entry.id   AF-A0A963GN52-F1
#
_cell.length_a   1.000
_cell.length_b   1.000
_cell.length_c   1.000
_cell.angle_alpha   90.00
_cell.angle_beta   90.00
_cell.angle_gamma   90.00
#
_symmetry.space_group_name_H-M   'P 1'
#
loop_
_entity.id
_entity.type
_entity.pdbx_description
1 polymer ?
#
loop_
_entity_poly.entity_id
_entity_poly.type
_entity_poly.pdbx_seq_one_letter_code
_entity_poly.pdbx_strand_id
1 'polypeptide(L)'
;MITFKSQASGDVMMFAKNAKELLRIIGKDPEAAQGVVTADQLPDAIARLKDAIEADKSSRADRDSGEPDAVDPGTGQARIHLAQRAIPFLELMQYALDDDKPVTWGV
;
A
#
# COMPACT_ATOMS: atom_id res chain seq x y z
N MET A 1 9.19 10.61 4.23
CA MET A 1 8.53 9.33 4.53
C MET A 1 7.10 9.63 4.94
N ILE A 2 6.17 8.68 4.79
CA ILE A 2 4.79 8.81 5.25
C ILE A 2 4.54 7.70 6.26
N THR A 3 3.91 8.06 7.38
CA THR A 3 3.52 7.12 8.43
C THR A 3 2.00 7.05 8.46
N PHE A 4 1.47 5.84 8.27
CA PHE A 4 0.06 5.54 8.44
C PHE A 4 -0.17 5.04 9.86
N LYS A 5 -1.16 5.61 10.52
CA LYS A 5 -1.52 5.29 11.91
C LYS A 5 -2.97 4.85 11.98
N SER A 6 -3.24 3.84 12.78
CA SER A 6 -4.60 3.48 13.21
C SER A 6 -4.55 3.07 14.67
N GLN A 7 -5.61 3.37 15.43
CA GLN A 7 -5.70 2.94 16.83
C GLN A 7 -5.83 1.42 16.98
N ALA A 8 -6.22 0.73 15.90
CA ALA A 8 -6.41 -0.71 15.88
C ALA A 8 -5.10 -1.51 15.73
N SER A 9 -3.97 -0.86 15.42
CA SER A 9 -2.74 -1.55 15.01
C SER A 9 -1.48 -0.70 15.12
N GLY A 10 -0.32 -1.32 14.86
CA GLY A 10 0.97 -0.62 14.81
C GLY A 10 1.08 0.32 13.61
N ASP A 11 1.93 1.35 13.76
CA ASP A 11 2.21 2.32 12.70
C ASP A 11 2.92 1.66 11.50
N VAL A 12 2.44 1.96 10.29
CA VAL A 12 3.08 1.52 9.05
C VAL A 12 3.84 2.70 8.44
N MET A 13 5.16 2.59 8.41
CA MET A 13 6.04 3.61 7.82
C MET A 13 6.53 3.17 6.45
N MET A 14 6.46 4.06 5.46
CA MET A 14 7.01 3.78 4.14
C MET A 14 7.56 5.03 3.44
N PHE A 15 8.37 4.80 2.41
CA PHE A 15 8.88 5.88 1.57
C PHE A 15 7.74 6.63 0.90
N ALA A 16 7.89 7.96 0.77
CA ALA A 16 6.83 8.81 0.22
C ALA A 16 6.37 8.33 -1.16
N LYS A 17 7.32 8.00 -2.05
CA LYS A 17 7.01 7.43 -3.38
C LYS A 17 6.05 6.25 -3.32
N ASN A 18 6.28 5.31 -2.39
CA ASN A 18 5.46 4.11 -2.24
C ASN A 18 4.09 4.44 -1.66
N ALA A 19 4.04 5.27 -0.61
CA ALA A 19 2.78 5.72 -0.01
C ALA A 19 1.89 6.45 -1.02
N LYS A 20 2.46 7.37 -1.82
CA LYS A 20 1.74 8.07 -2.88
C LYS A 20 1.10 7.11 -3.87
N GLU A 21 1.80 6.04 -4.24
CA GLU A 21 1.27 5.04 -5.16
C GLU A 21 0.10 4.25 -4.56
N LEU A 22 0.21 3.84 -3.28
CA LEU A 22 -0.87 3.16 -2.57
C LEU A 22 -2.10 4.07 -2.40
N LEU A 23 -1.89 5.35 -2.06
CA LEU A 23 -2.96 6.35 -1.97
C LEU A 23 -3.70 6.49 -3.30
N ARG A 24 -2.97 6.55 -4.42
CA ARG A 24 -3.57 6.59 -5.76
C ARG A 24 -4.44 5.37 -6.04
N ILE A 25 -3.97 4.16 -5.68
CA ILE A 25 -4.71 2.90 -5.89
C ILE A 25 -6.05 2.90 -5.15
N ILE A 26 -6.05 3.35 -3.90
CA ILE A 26 -7.28 3.39 -3.09
C ILE A 26 -8.18 4.60 -3.43
N GLY A 27 -7.81 5.42 -4.43
CA GLY A 27 -8.58 6.58 -4.85
C GLY A 27 -8.44 7.79 -3.92
N LYS A 28 -7.36 7.86 -3.15
CA LYS A 28 -7.00 9.01 -2.32
C LYS A 28 -5.99 9.89 -3.05
N ASP A 29 -5.96 11.16 -2.65
CA ASP A 29 -5.03 12.11 -3.22
C ASP A 29 -3.58 11.75 -2.81
N PRO A 30 -2.69 11.45 -3.78
CA PRO A 30 -1.33 11.06 -3.49
C PRO A 30 -0.44 12.25 -3.09
N GLU A 31 -0.89 13.49 -3.28
CA GLU A 31 -0.14 14.69 -2.95
C GLU A 31 -0.53 15.27 -1.59
N ALA A 32 -1.64 14.79 -1.04
CA ALA A 32 -2.13 15.16 0.27
C ALA A 32 -1.10 14.84 1.37
N ALA A 33 -0.54 15.90 1.94
CA ALA A 33 0.39 15.82 3.07
C ALA A 33 -0.24 15.16 4.30
N GLN A 34 -1.57 15.22 4.42
CA GLN A 34 -2.35 14.61 5.49
C GLN A 34 -3.68 14.09 4.96
N GLY A 35 -4.24 13.09 5.62
CA GLY A 35 -5.56 12.60 5.28
C GLY A 35 -6.03 11.43 6.14
N VAL A 36 -7.24 10.97 5.83
CA VAL A 36 -7.92 9.90 6.55
C VAL A 36 -8.68 8.97 5.61
N VAL A 37 -8.64 7.68 5.92
CA VAL A 37 -9.56 6.66 5.42
C VAL A 37 -10.48 6.32 6.59
N THR A 38 -11.77 6.65 6.47
CA THR A 38 -12.76 6.32 7.50
C THR A 38 -13.10 4.83 7.46
N ALA A 39 -13.66 4.29 8.55
CA ALA A 39 -14.03 2.88 8.61
C ALA A 39 -14.98 2.45 7.48
N ASP A 40 -15.94 3.31 7.11
CA ASP A 40 -16.84 3.13 5.96
C ASP A 40 -16.10 3.05 4.60
N GLN A 41 -14.95 3.71 4.48
CA GLN A 41 -14.12 3.70 3.26
C GLN A 41 -13.12 2.55 3.22
N LEU A 42 -12.80 1.93 4.36
CA LEU A 42 -11.87 0.81 4.43
C LEU A 42 -12.26 -0.39 3.56
N PRO A 43 -13.52 -0.87 3.51
CA PRO A 43 -13.84 -2.05 2.69
C PRO A 43 -13.59 -1.81 1.20
N ASP A 44 -13.94 -0.63 0.67
CA ASP A 44 -13.67 -0.25 -0.72
C ASP A 44 -12.17 -0.05 -0.98
N ALA A 45 -11.45 0.61 -0.05
CA ALA A 45 -10.00 0.79 -0.15
C ALA A 45 -9.24 -0.55 -0.15
N ILE A 46 -9.63 -1.48 0.72
CA ILE A 46 -9.08 -2.84 0.81
C ILE A 46 -9.32 -3.59 -0.49
N ALA A 47 -10.53 -3.51 -1.05
CA ALA A 47 -10.88 -4.19 -2.30
C ALA A 47 -10.02 -3.68 -3.48
N ARG A 48 -9.89 -2.35 -3.63
CA ARG A 48 -9.03 -1.74 -4.66
C ARG A 48 -7.56 -2.11 -4.51
N LEU A 49 -7.08 -2.14 -3.26
CA LEU A 49 -5.70 -2.52 -3.00
C LEU A 49 -5.44 -3.99 -3.35
N LYS A 50 -6.37 -4.90 -3.01
CA LYS A 50 -6.29 -6.32 -3.37
C LYS A 50 -6.30 -6.51 -4.89
N ASP A 51 -7.20 -5.84 -5.60
CA ASP A 51 -7.27 -5.89 -7.07
C ASP A 51 -5.96 -5.42 -7.72
N ALA A 52 -5.38 -4.31 -7.24
CA ALA A 52 -4.10 -3.83 -7.72
C ALA A 52 -2.93 -4.80 -7.44
N ILE A 53 -2.95 -5.49 -6.30
CA ILE A 53 -1.96 -6.53 -5.96
C ILE A 53 -2.11 -7.72 -6.93
N GLU A 54 -3.34 -8.16 -7.21
CA GLU A 54 -3.60 -9.26 -8.13
C GLU A 54 -3.26 -8.91 -9.58
N ALA A 55 -3.51 -7.68 -10.01
CA ALA A 55 -3.10 -7.16 -11.31
C ALA A 55 -1.57 -7.11 -11.45
N ASP A 56 -0.86 -6.62 -10.41
CA ASP A 56 0.60 -6.63 -10.37
C ASP A 56 1.15 -8.07 -10.42
N LYS A 57 0.51 -9.00 -9.72
CA LYS A 57 0.88 -10.42 -9.71
C LYS A 57 0.65 -11.10 -11.06
N SER A 58 -0.49 -10.84 -11.69
CA SER A 58 -0.88 -11.42 -12.99
C SER A 58 0.00 -10.91 -14.13
N SER A 59 0.35 -9.62 -14.11
CA SER A 59 1.29 -9.04 -15.08
C SER A 59 2.70 -9.62 -14.98
N ARG A 60 3.02 -10.36 -13.92
CA ARG A 60 4.33 -11.02 -13.73
C ARG A 60 4.31 -12.49 -14.08
N ALA A 61 3.20 -13.18 -13.86
CA ALA A 61 3.07 -14.57 -14.30
C ALA A 61 3.30 -14.69 -15.83
N ASP A 62 2.96 -13.63 -16.57
CA ASP A 62 3.23 -13.50 -18.01
C ASP A 62 4.69 -13.14 -18.35
N ARG A 63 5.45 -12.57 -17.40
CA ARG A 63 6.86 -12.15 -17.54
C ARG A 63 7.86 -13.08 -16.85
N ASP A 64 7.37 -14.16 -16.22
CA ASP A 64 8.18 -15.23 -15.62
C ASP A 64 8.71 -16.18 -16.72
N SER A 65 9.37 -15.59 -17.70
CA SER A 65 10.30 -16.26 -18.60
C SER A 65 11.66 -15.58 -18.46
N GLY A 66 12.21 -15.56 -17.24
CA GLY A 66 13.66 -15.45 -17.05
C GLY A 66 14.27 -14.10 -16.67
N GLU A 67 13.57 -13.18 -16.02
CA GLU A 67 14.22 -12.01 -15.40
C GLU A 67 14.34 -12.20 -13.88
N PRO A 68 15.55 -12.47 -13.33
CA PRO A 68 15.76 -12.44 -11.90
C PRO A 68 15.43 -11.03 -11.38
N ASP A 69 14.81 -10.95 -10.20
CA ASP A 69 14.43 -9.73 -9.47
C ASP A 69 15.27 -8.53 -9.91
N ALA A 70 14.70 -7.72 -10.80
CA ALA A 70 15.43 -6.66 -11.48
C ALA A 70 15.86 -5.63 -10.44
N VAL A 71 17.12 -5.75 -9.99
CA VAL A 71 17.77 -4.80 -9.08
C VAL A 71 17.60 -3.39 -9.62
N ASP A 72 17.13 -2.49 -8.77
CA ASP A 72 16.98 -1.08 -9.14
C ASP A 72 18.37 -0.50 -9.48
N PRO A 73 18.60 0.00 -10.70
CA PRO A 73 19.93 0.39 -11.17
C PRO A 73 20.50 1.62 -10.45
N GLY A 74 19.71 2.28 -9.60
CA GLY A 74 20.14 3.41 -8.78
C GLY A 74 20.51 3.04 -7.34
N THR A 75 20.12 1.85 -6.86
CA THR A 75 20.28 1.46 -5.45
C THR A 75 20.86 0.06 -5.25
N GLY A 76 20.90 -0.79 -6.28
CA GLY A 76 21.37 -2.18 -6.18
C GLY A 76 20.48 -3.07 -5.31
N GLN A 77 19.32 -2.58 -4.88
CA GLN A 77 18.36 -3.33 -4.07
C GLN A 77 17.34 -4.02 -4.96
N ALA A 78 16.86 -5.17 -4.49
CA ALA A 78 15.70 -5.85 -5.07
C ALA A 78 14.56 -4.84 -5.25
N ARG A 79 13.96 -4.78 -6.44
CA ARG A 79 12.89 -3.81 -6.73
C ARG A 79 11.66 -4.26 -5.96
N ILE A 80 11.47 -3.73 -4.74
CA ILE A 80 10.34 -4.11 -3.89
C ILE A 80 9.03 -3.86 -4.63
N HIS A 81 8.32 -4.95 -4.83
CA HIS A 81 7.16 -5.04 -5.68
C HIS A 81 5.89 -4.53 -5.00
N LEU A 82 4.87 -4.14 -5.78
CA LEU A 82 3.62 -3.59 -5.24
C LEU A 82 2.98 -4.56 -4.25
N ALA A 83 2.87 -5.82 -4.66
CA ALA A 83 2.38 -6.89 -3.81
C ALA A 83 3.10 -6.96 -2.47
N GLN A 84 4.44 -6.91 -2.44
CA GLN A 84 5.23 -7.02 -1.21
C GLN A 84 5.12 -5.78 -0.31
N ARG A 85 5.11 -4.57 -0.87
CA ARG A 85 5.01 -3.32 -0.09
C ARG A 85 3.59 -3.04 0.42
N ALA A 86 2.57 -3.55 -0.26
CA ALA A 86 1.18 -3.30 0.07
C ALA A 86 0.67 -4.15 1.24
N ILE A 87 1.30 -5.28 1.54
CA ILE A 87 0.89 -6.18 2.64
C ILE A 87 0.77 -5.45 3.99
N PRO A 88 1.80 -4.76 4.53
CA PRO A 88 1.68 -4.13 5.85
C PRO A 88 0.58 -3.06 5.88
N PHE A 89 0.36 -2.36 4.77
CA PHE A 89 -0.71 -1.37 4.66
C PHE A 89 -2.10 -2.02 4.57
N LEU A 90 -2.22 -3.14 3.86
CA LEU A 90 -3.43 -3.94 3.75
C LEU A 90 -3.80 -4.57 5.11
N GLU A 91 -2.82 -5.07 5.86
CA GLU A 91 -3.02 -5.57 7.22
C GLU A 91 -3.52 -4.45 8.14
N LEU A 92 -2.85 -3.28 8.13
CA LEU A 92 -3.30 -2.10 8.88
C LEU A 92 -4.77 -1.75 8.58
N MET A 93 -5.18 -1.74 7.31
CA MET A 93 -6.56 -1.46 6.94
C MET A 93 -7.54 -2.53 7.41
N GLN A 94 -7.16 -3.82 7.35
CA GLN A 94 -8.02 -4.91 7.81
C GLN A 94 -8.25 -4.85 9.32
N TYR A 95 -7.19 -4.60 10.10
CA TYR A 95 -7.32 -4.39 11.55
C TYR A 95 -8.14 -3.15 11.87
N ALA A 96 -7.91 -2.06 11.14
CA ALA A 96 -8.69 -0.84 11.28
C ALA A 96 -10.18 -1.07 10.96
N LEU A 97 -10.50 -1.95 10.00
CA LEU A 97 -11.88 -2.30 9.68
C LEU A 97 -12.51 -3.18 10.77
N ASP A 98 -11.75 -4.14 11.31
CA ASP A 98 -12.22 -5.05 12.37
C ASP A 98 -12.60 -4.29 13.66
N ASP A 99 -11.83 -3.25 14.01
CA ASP A 99 -12.05 -2.42 15.22
C ASP A 99 -12.82 -1.12 14.94
N ASP A 100 -13.36 -0.94 13.73
CA ASP A 100 -14.08 0.27 13.26
C ASP A 100 -13.28 1.57 13.49
N LYS A 101 -11.97 1.52 13.23
CA LYS A 101 -11.05 2.66 13.40
C LYS A 101 -10.66 3.28 12.06
N PRO A 102 -10.48 4.60 12.00
CA PRO A 102 -9.91 5.23 10.82
C PRO A 102 -8.41 4.94 10.68
N VAL A 103 -7.91 5.04 9.45
CA VAL A 103 -6.48 5.09 9.14
C VAL A 103 -6.11 6.52 8.76
N THR A 104 -5.12 7.10 9.42
CA THR A 104 -4.69 8.49 9.21
C THR A 104 -3.23 8.58 8.80
N TRP A 105 -2.85 9.65 8.12
CA TRP A 105 -1.45 9.98 7.84
C TRP A 105 -1.23 11.50 7.91
N GLY A 106 0.02 11.91 8.14
CA GLY A 106 0.40 13.32 8.25
C GLY A 106 0.08 13.97 9.59
N VAL A 107 -0.05 13.16 10.65
CA VAL A 107 -0.27 13.60 12.05
C VAL A 107 1.04 13.77 12.82
#